data_AF-A0A9W5YW15-F1
#
_entry.id   AF-A0A9W5YW15-F1
#
_cell.length_a   1.000
_cell.length_b   1.000
_cell.length_c   1.000
_cell.angle_alpha   90.00
_cell.angle_beta   90.00
_cell.angle_gamma   90.00
#
_symmetry.space_group_name_H-M   'P 1'
#
loop_
_entity.id
_entity.type
_entity.pdbx_description
1 polymer ?
#
loop_
_entity_poly.entity_id
_entity_poly.type
_entity_poly.pdbx_seq_one_letter_code
_entity_poly.pdbx_strand_id
1 'polypeptide(L)'
;MDQIKTSSKGKSLEDTPGTPQSEGSLARSYRLFGNLFLSEPPSKLHGKLEELRPYLLDLENHRETSTEIDHKAISEKLCNFQLAETQLWKDPLPNRCAEHIVRPSGSWHARIAHHLHNPSYTTLHARNGEVADATNGCTALIMNHHYDPGLHFMFDHFHRREDFCPFVKYPAHIRAFHEKHTEWIRSTLQAKIEIIYGSAVRKWAMKGLNLTSLSLWGEYEGVWLHFEWVPVMTGKRIARIIIFALHPQKFLSYQLRSQREAKEQDRRISVAHKLACLPFTVDYHAARLWTSKADFIQNAYFNEWCLTEKRTSRLAIIDRPRQKDTLTPDAPCPRVTATSKIMSLKRLDEVLLEVLDGRKRLGTREFRQDYKDLTLQGNFLARFPAAAIREWFEAQQHSFFDGLPIKDRDDLLSA
;
A
#
# COMPACT_ATOMS: atom_id res chain seq x y z
N MET A 1 81.56 -30.67 -10.77
CA MET A 1 81.68 -29.48 -11.62
C MET A 1 80.30 -28.82 -11.66
N ASP A 2 79.94 -27.77 -10.94
CA ASP A 2 80.51 -26.95 -9.85
C ASP A 2 79.29 -26.33 -9.14
N GLN A 3 79.05 -26.61 -7.85
CA GLN A 3 79.16 -25.67 -6.70
C GLN A 3 79.07 -24.16 -7.05
N ILE A 4 78.25 -23.37 -6.35
CA ILE A 4 78.60 -22.60 -5.13
C ILE A 4 77.26 -22.06 -4.54
N LYS A 5 76.81 -22.47 -3.33
CA LYS A 5 77.02 -21.91 -1.96
C LYS A 5 76.46 -20.48 -1.79
N THR A 6 75.65 -20.15 -0.78
CA THR A 6 75.92 -20.11 0.70
C THR A 6 74.60 -20.15 1.51
N SER A 7 74.43 -20.94 2.59
CA SER A 7 74.81 -20.72 4.01
C SER A 7 74.24 -19.41 4.60
N SER A 8 73.48 -19.36 5.71
CA SER A 8 73.82 -19.87 7.05
C SER A 8 72.63 -20.12 8.01
N LYS A 9 72.87 -21.01 8.97
CA LYS A 9 72.09 -21.35 10.18
C LYS A 9 71.88 -20.16 11.14
N GLY A 10 70.76 -20.22 11.88
CA GLY A 10 70.59 -19.62 13.21
C GLY A 10 69.36 -20.21 13.92
N LYS A 11 69.58 -21.07 14.91
CA LYS A 11 68.57 -21.51 15.90
C LYS A 11 68.80 -20.67 17.17
N SER A 12 67.74 -20.08 17.75
CA SER A 12 67.43 -20.17 19.19
C SER A 12 66.09 -19.53 19.50
N LEU A 13 65.28 -20.25 20.28
CA LEU A 13 64.14 -19.74 21.05
C LEU A 13 64.60 -18.59 21.96
N GLU A 14 63.79 -17.55 22.09
CA GLU A 14 63.55 -16.90 23.37
C GLU A 14 62.18 -16.21 23.34
N ASP A 15 61.44 -16.44 24.42
CA ASP A 15 60.09 -16.01 24.70
C ASP A 15 59.94 -14.48 24.79
N THR A 16 58.85 -13.93 24.26
CA THR A 16 58.16 -12.79 24.88
C THR A 16 56.74 -12.63 24.31
N PRO A 17 55.81 -12.08 25.11
CA PRO A 17 54.40 -12.49 25.13
C PRO A 17 53.49 -11.41 24.53
N GLY A 18 52.25 -11.81 24.22
CA GLY A 18 51.16 -10.87 24.03
C GLY A 18 50.96 -10.45 22.58
N THR A 19 50.41 -11.35 21.78
CA THR A 19 49.41 -10.92 20.81
C THR A 19 48.08 -11.43 21.34
N PRO A 20 47.18 -10.58 21.86
CA PRO A 20 45.87 -11.04 22.24
C PRO A 20 45.24 -11.63 20.99
N GLN A 21 44.91 -12.91 21.06
CA GLN A 21 43.98 -13.53 20.14
C GLN A 21 42.77 -12.60 20.11
N SER A 22 42.61 -11.88 19.01
CA SER A 22 41.30 -11.42 18.60
C SER A 22 40.54 -12.70 18.25
N GLU A 23 40.05 -13.37 19.29
CA GLU A 23 38.77 -14.06 19.21
C GLU A 23 37.78 -12.97 18.82
N GLY A 24 37.67 -12.74 17.51
CA GLY A 24 36.47 -12.18 16.95
C GLY A 24 35.37 -13.12 17.40
N SER A 25 34.73 -12.77 18.51
CA SER A 25 33.46 -13.33 18.94
C SER A 25 32.57 -13.27 17.72
N LEU A 26 32.46 -14.39 17.00
CA LEU A 26 31.47 -14.59 15.97
C LEU A 26 30.16 -14.42 16.73
N ALA A 27 29.60 -13.20 16.66
CA ALA A 27 28.40 -12.85 17.37
C ALA A 27 27.39 -13.95 17.09
N ARG A 28 27.01 -14.69 18.14
CA ARG A 28 26.12 -15.85 18.01
C ARG A 28 24.86 -15.38 17.30
N SER A 29 24.61 -15.93 16.12
CA SER A 29 23.44 -15.60 15.31
C SER A 29 22.29 -16.51 15.72
N TYR A 30 21.16 -15.93 16.09
CA TYR A 30 19.93 -16.65 16.41
C TYR A 30 19.05 -16.76 15.16
N ARG A 31 18.80 -17.98 14.68
CA ARG A 31 17.85 -18.23 13.58
C ARG A 31 16.43 -18.26 14.14
N LEU A 32 15.58 -17.33 13.72
CA LEU A 32 14.18 -17.29 14.15
C LEU A 32 13.26 -18.17 13.29
N PHE A 33 13.24 -17.92 11.97
CA PHE A 33 12.41 -18.64 11.00
C PHE A 33 12.92 -18.35 9.59
N GLY A 34 12.85 -19.32 8.67
CA GLY A 34 13.35 -19.20 7.31
C GLY A 34 14.83 -18.82 7.28
N ASN A 35 15.14 -17.74 6.58
CA ASN A 35 16.47 -17.11 6.49
C ASN A 35 16.58 -15.83 7.35
N LEU A 36 15.70 -15.64 8.34
CA LEU A 36 15.80 -14.53 9.29
C LEU A 36 16.74 -14.90 10.44
N PHE A 37 17.96 -14.37 10.39
CA PHE A 37 18.96 -14.45 11.45
C PHE A 37 19.03 -13.11 12.19
N LEU A 38 19.10 -13.19 13.52
CA LEU A 38 19.15 -12.06 14.44
C LEU A 38 20.41 -12.18 15.31
N SER A 39 20.80 -11.11 16.00
CA SER A 39 21.76 -11.23 17.10
C SER A 39 21.20 -12.09 18.23
N GLU A 40 22.04 -12.52 19.16
CA GLU A 40 21.61 -13.22 20.38
C GLU A 40 20.41 -12.51 21.05
N PRO A 41 19.33 -13.24 21.41
CA PRO A 41 18.14 -12.63 21.96
C PRO A 41 18.41 -12.02 23.35
N PRO A 42 17.84 -10.84 23.65
CA PRO A 42 17.83 -10.31 25.02
C PRO A 42 17.17 -11.30 25.99
N SER A 43 17.69 -11.41 27.22
CA SER A 43 17.22 -12.40 28.22
C SER A 43 15.71 -12.37 28.46
N LYS A 44 15.08 -11.18 28.37
CA LYS A 44 13.62 -11.00 28.49
C LYS A 44 12.79 -11.72 27.42
N LEU A 45 13.40 -12.09 26.28
CA LEU A 45 12.73 -12.79 25.19
C LEU A 45 12.95 -14.30 25.21
N HIS A 46 13.89 -14.83 26.02
CA HIS A 46 14.27 -16.24 25.99
C HIS A 46 13.07 -17.16 26.23
N GLY A 47 12.31 -16.94 27.30
CA GLY A 47 11.13 -17.78 27.62
C GLY A 47 10.08 -17.78 26.51
N LYS A 48 9.81 -16.62 25.91
CA LYS A 48 8.85 -16.50 24.80
C LYS A 48 9.33 -17.19 23.52
N LEU A 49 10.63 -17.10 23.23
CA LEU A 49 11.23 -17.76 22.08
C LEU A 49 11.22 -19.28 22.24
N GLU A 50 11.52 -19.79 23.43
CA GLU A 50 11.41 -21.22 23.73
C GLU A 50 9.96 -21.73 23.63
N GLU A 51 8.98 -20.93 24.08
CA GLU A 51 7.56 -21.26 23.90
C GLU A 51 7.15 -21.32 22.42
N LEU A 52 7.62 -20.36 21.61
CA LEU A 52 7.27 -20.28 20.18
C LEU A 52 7.99 -21.31 19.31
N ARG A 53 9.19 -21.73 19.70
CA ARG A 53 10.08 -22.62 18.94
C ARG A 53 9.37 -23.86 18.37
N PRO A 54 8.63 -24.68 19.14
CA PRO A 54 7.96 -25.86 18.59
C PRO A 54 6.91 -25.51 17.52
N TYR A 55 6.18 -24.41 17.69
CA TYR A 55 5.15 -23.99 16.73
C TYR A 55 5.74 -23.38 15.46
N LEU A 56 6.89 -22.70 15.56
CA LEU A 56 7.61 -22.21 14.39
C LEU A 56 8.21 -23.37 13.59
N LEU A 57 8.75 -24.38 14.27
CA LEU A 57 9.23 -25.62 13.62
C LEU A 57 8.09 -26.39 12.96
N ASP A 58 6.94 -26.50 13.61
CA ASP A 58 5.73 -27.07 12.99
C ASP A 58 5.37 -26.28 11.73
N LEU A 59 5.25 -24.95 11.81
CA LEU A 59 4.97 -24.11 10.65
C LEU A 59 5.99 -24.28 9.51
N GLU A 60 7.30 -24.38 9.80
CA GLU A 60 8.32 -24.61 8.76
C GLU A 60 8.14 -25.96 8.07
N ASN A 61 7.97 -27.02 8.87
CA ASN A 61 7.94 -28.41 8.41
C ASN A 61 6.57 -28.85 7.89
N HIS A 62 5.51 -28.11 8.22
CA HIS A 62 4.18 -28.36 7.71
C HIS A 62 4.21 -28.16 6.19
N ARG A 63 4.35 -29.29 5.48
CA ARG A 63 3.82 -29.43 4.14
C ARG A 63 2.34 -29.60 4.37
N GLU A 64 1.53 -28.62 3.98
CA GLU A 64 0.11 -28.87 3.85
C GLU A 64 -0.01 -30.17 3.07
N THR A 65 -0.62 -31.19 3.68
CA THR A 65 -0.77 -32.51 3.08
C THR A 65 -1.22 -32.29 1.66
N SER A 66 -0.46 -32.83 0.72
CA SER A 66 -0.51 -32.68 -0.75
C SER A 66 -1.89 -32.93 -1.37
N THR A 67 -2.93 -32.23 -0.94
CA THR A 67 -4.10 -31.95 -1.76
C THR A 67 -3.60 -30.99 -2.82
N GLU A 68 -3.32 -31.56 -3.98
CA GLU A 68 -3.12 -30.83 -5.22
C GLU A 68 -4.15 -29.70 -5.28
N ILE A 69 -3.67 -28.47 -5.48
CA ILE A 69 -4.56 -27.31 -5.53
C ILE A 69 -5.47 -27.49 -6.73
N ASP A 70 -6.76 -27.65 -6.47
CA ASP A 70 -7.76 -27.78 -7.53
C ASP A 70 -8.02 -26.42 -8.18
N HIS A 71 -7.22 -26.11 -9.20
CA HIS A 71 -7.32 -24.89 -9.98
C HIS A 71 -8.68 -24.71 -10.66
N LYS A 72 -9.36 -25.81 -11.00
CA LYS A 72 -10.69 -25.76 -11.61
C LYS A 72 -11.72 -25.32 -10.58
N ALA A 73 -11.75 -25.97 -9.41
CA ALA A 73 -12.65 -25.60 -8.31
C ALA A 73 -12.41 -24.16 -7.84
N ILE A 74 -11.14 -23.71 -7.80
CA ILE A 74 -10.80 -22.31 -7.51
C ILE A 74 -11.38 -21.36 -8.54
N SER A 75 -11.19 -21.66 -9.83
CA SER A 75 -11.72 -20.80 -10.90
C SER A 75 -13.25 -20.71 -10.85
N GLU A 76 -13.92 -21.83 -10.61
CA GLU A 76 -15.38 -21.88 -10.40
C GLU A 76 -15.79 -21.06 -9.17
N LYS A 77 -15.07 -21.17 -8.05
CA LYS A 77 -15.35 -20.42 -6.83
C LYS A 77 -15.20 -18.91 -7.01
N LEU A 78 -14.19 -18.46 -7.74
CA LEU A 78 -13.97 -17.05 -8.08
C LEU A 78 -15.08 -16.52 -9.00
N CYS A 79 -15.47 -17.28 -10.02
CA CYS A 79 -16.58 -16.93 -10.92
C CYS A 79 -17.91 -16.84 -10.15
N ASN A 80 -18.19 -17.83 -9.30
CA ASN A 80 -19.38 -17.85 -8.46
C ASN A 80 -19.42 -16.67 -7.48
N PHE A 81 -18.28 -16.29 -6.90
CA PHE A 81 -18.19 -15.09 -6.06
C PHE A 81 -18.56 -13.83 -6.84
N GLN A 82 -17.98 -13.62 -8.03
CA GLN A 82 -18.27 -12.44 -8.87
C GLN A 82 -19.77 -12.34 -9.19
N LEU A 83 -20.40 -13.45 -9.60
CA LEU A 83 -21.83 -13.50 -9.91
C LEU A 83 -22.69 -13.24 -8.67
N ALA A 84 -22.41 -13.94 -7.56
CA ALA A 84 -23.19 -13.84 -6.34
C ALA A 84 -23.06 -12.45 -5.68
N GLU A 85 -21.86 -11.88 -5.65
CA GLU A 85 -21.63 -10.53 -5.12
C GLU A 85 -22.41 -9.50 -5.95
N THR A 86 -22.35 -9.60 -7.28
CA THR A 86 -23.07 -8.69 -8.17
C THR A 86 -24.59 -8.81 -7.99
N GLN A 87 -25.10 -10.03 -7.79
CA GLN A 87 -26.51 -10.26 -7.48
C GLN A 87 -26.91 -9.69 -6.12
N LEU A 88 -26.03 -9.79 -5.12
CA LEU A 88 -26.28 -9.27 -3.78
C LEU A 88 -26.46 -7.75 -3.76
N TRP A 89 -25.83 -7.05 -4.71
CA TRP A 89 -26.03 -5.63 -4.90
C TRP A 89 -27.30 -5.26 -5.65
N LYS A 90 -28.02 -6.18 -6.32
CA LYS A 90 -29.19 -5.81 -7.16
C LYS A 90 -30.28 -5.07 -6.39
N ASP A 91 -30.41 -5.37 -5.11
CA ASP A 91 -31.19 -4.60 -4.14
C ASP A 91 -30.24 -4.21 -3.01
N PRO A 92 -29.53 -3.06 -3.14
CA PRO A 92 -30.13 -1.75 -3.44
C PRO A 92 -29.68 -1.06 -4.75
N LEU A 93 -28.80 -1.67 -5.56
CA LEU A 93 -28.07 -1.07 -6.68
C LEU A 93 -27.97 -1.98 -7.92
N PRO A 94 -29.00 -2.00 -8.78
CA PRO A 94 -29.11 -2.94 -9.90
C PRO A 94 -28.05 -2.76 -10.99
N ASN A 95 -27.36 -1.62 -11.04
CA ASN A 95 -26.42 -1.27 -12.12
C ASN A 95 -24.94 -1.54 -11.78
N ARG A 96 -24.63 -2.31 -10.73
CA ARG A 96 -23.25 -2.68 -10.40
C ARG A 96 -22.69 -3.63 -11.47
N CYS A 97 -21.62 -3.21 -12.14
CA CYS A 97 -20.93 -4.03 -13.15
C CYS A 97 -20.16 -5.18 -12.51
N ALA A 98 -20.40 -6.42 -12.95
CA ALA A 98 -19.67 -7.60 -12.47
C ALA A 98 -18.16 -7.51 -12.76
N GLU A 99 -17.80 -6.86 -13.87
CA GLU A 99 -16.41 -6.71 -14.31
C GLU A 99 -15.58 -5.81 -13.39
N HIS A 100 -16.21 -5.11 -12.44
CA HIS A 100 -15.48 -4.36 -11.40
C HIS A 100 -15.01 -5.24 -10.24
N ILE A 101 -15.37 -6.53 -10.21
CA ILE A 101 -14.72 -7.51 -9.32
C ILE A 101 -13.35 -7.83 -9.88
N VAL A 102 -12.33 -7.72 -9.03
CA VAL A 102 -10.92 -7.95 -9.35
C VAL A 102 -10.51 -9.30 -8.78
N ARG A 103 -9.89 -10.14 -9.62
CA ARG A 103 -9.43 -11.47 -9.21
C ARG A 103 -8.10 -11.37 -8.46
N PRO A 104 -7.84 -12.23 -7.46
CA PRO A 104 -6.51 -12.33 -6.90
C PRO A 104 -5.48 -12.79 -7.96
N SER A 105 -4.21 -12.46 -7.76
CA SER A 105 -3.12 -12.75 -8.69
C SER A 105 -2.01 -13.59 -8.05
N GLY A 106 -1.27 -14.32 -8.88
CA GLY A 106 -0.09 -15.08 -8.49
C GLY A 106 -0.40 -16.53 -8.10
N SER A 107 0.55 -17.17 -7.43
CA SER A 107 0.53 -18.61 -7.17
C SER A 107 -0.21 -18.96 -5.87
N TRP A 108 -1.13 -19.91 -5.91
CA TRP A 108 -1.73 -20.49 -4.70
C TRP A 108 -0.73 -21.27 -3.83
N HIS A 109 0.44 -21.61 -4.40
CA HIS A 109 1.59 -22.18 -3.70
C HIS A 109 2.61 -21.10 -3.28
N ALA A 110 2.21 -19.82 -3.25
CA ALA A 110 3.09 -18.72 -2.90
C ALA A 110 3.69 -18.89 -1.50
N ARG A 111 4.87 -18.30 -1.31
CA ARG A 111 5.54 -18.20 -0.01
C ARG A 111 5.15 -16.92 0.74
N ILE A 112 4.84 -15.85 0.00
CA ILE A 112 4.37 -14.57 0.54
C ILE A 112 3.00 -14.23 -0.05
N ALA A 113 2.10 -13.83 0.83
CA ALA A 113 0.82 -13.24 0.50
C ALA A 113 0.86 -11.72 0.71
N HIS A 114 0.36 -10.95 -0.25
CA HIS A 114 0.14 -9.51 -0.14
C HIS A 114 -1.36 -9.25 -0.01
N HIS A 115 -1.77 -8.82 1.18
CA HIS A 115 -3.17 -8.55 1.51
C HIS A 115 -3.42 -7.04 1.49
N LEU A 116 -4.12 -6.59 0.46
CA LEU A 116 -4.46 -5.20 0.18
C LEU A 116 -5.86 -4.84 0.67
N HIS A 117 -6.23 -3.57 0.54
CA HIS A 117 -7.49 -3.06 1.08
C HIS A 117 -8.67 -3.27 0.13
N ASN A 118 -8.67 -2.56 -0.98
CA ASN A 118 -9.65 -2.68 -2.05
C ASN A 118 -9.05 -2.14 -3.35
N PRO A 119 -9.44 -2.67 -4.51
CA PRO A 119 -8.95 -2.17 -5.77
C PRO A 119 -9.60 -0.81 -6.07
N SER A 120 -8.88 0.05 -6.76
CA SER A 120 -9.34 1.40 -7.15
C SER A 120 -9.59 1.48 -8.65
N TYR A 121 -10.27 2.53 -9.10
CA TYR A 121 -10.40 2.88 -10.53
C TYR A 121 -9.17 3.60 -11.11
N THR A 122 -8.10 3.81 -10.32
CA THR A 122 -6.86 4.42 -10.83
C THR A 122 -5.98 3.32 -11.44
N THR A 123 -6.37 2.89 -12.64
CA THR A 123 -5.76 1.78 -13.39
C THR A 123 -6.13 1.89 -14.88
N LEU A 124 -5.34 1.28 -15.78
CA LEU A 124 -5.72 1.08 -17.18
C LEU A 124 -6.71 -0.09 -17.38
N HIS A 125 -6.85 -0.98 -16.38
CA HIS A 125 -7.68 -2.18 -16.42
C HIS A 125 -8.89 -2.06 -15.49
N ALA A 126 -9.78 -1.09 -15.73
CA ALA A 126 -10.95 -0.85 -14.88
C ALA A 126 -11.93 -2.04 -14.81
N ARG A 127 -11.91 -2.94 -15.80
CA ARG A 127 -12.82 -4.09 -15.92
C ARG A 127 -12.01 -5.39 -16.07
N ASN A 128 -12.52 -6.47 -15.47
CA ASN A 128 -11.98 -7.84 -15.55
C ASN A 128 -10.47 -7.95 -15.24
N GLY A 129 -10.00 -7.11 -14.32
CA GLY A 129 -8.60 -7.07 -13.92
C GLY A 129 -8.25 -8.10 -12.85
N GLU A 130 -6.95 -8.26 -12.65
CA GLU A 130 -6.42 -8.93 -11.46
C GLU A 130 -5.71 -7.93 -10.53
N VAL A 131 -5.43 -8.34 -9.29
CA VAL A 131 -4.85 -7.43 -8.29
C VAL A 131 -3.41 -7.03 -8.62
N ALA A 132 -2.58 -7.94 -9.16
CA ALA A 132 -1.21 -7.64 -9.58
C ALA A 132 -1.21 -6.86 -10.90
N ASP A 133 -1.59 -5.60 -10.81
CA ASP A 133 -1.71 -4.68 -11.94
C ASP A 133 -0.61 -3.61 -11.88
N ALA A 134 0.37 -3.70 -12.79
CA ALA A 134 1.45 -2.71 -12.89
C ALA A 134 0.96 -1.32 -13.32
N THR A 135 -0.25 -1.22 -13.87
CA THR A 135 -0.90 0.03 -14.26
C THR A 135 -1.72 0.64 -13.14
N ASN A 136 -1.67 0.10 -11.91
CA ASN A 136 -2.11 0.76 -10.67
C ASN A 136 -0.90 1.12 -9.78
N GLY A 137 -0.86 2.36 -9.26
CA GLY A 137 0.37 2.87 -8.64
C GLY A 137 0.70 2.18 -7.32
N CYS A 138 -0.31 1.79 -6.55
CA CYS A 138 -0.09 1.12 -5.27
C CYS A 138 0.46 -0.29 -5.47
N THR A 139 -0.11 -1.05 -6.41
CA THR A 139 0.30 -2.41 -6.72
C THR A 139 1.63 -2.43 -7.46
N ALA A 140 1.88 -1.48 -8.38
CA ALA A 140 3.18 -1.30 -9.03
C ALA A 140 4.31 -1.11 -8.01
N LEU A 141 4.08 -0.34 -6.94
CA LEU A 141 5.09 -0.16 -5.88
C LEU A 141 5.46 -1.46 -5.17
N ILE A 142 4.49 -2.37 -4.99
CA ILE A 142 4.73 -3.70 -4.42
C ILE A 142 5.42 -4.58 -5.46
N MET A 143 4.95 -4.57 -6.70
CA MET A 143 5.46 -5.41 -7.78
C MET A 143 6.93 -5.13 -8.07
N ASN A 144 7.32 -3.86 -8.05
CA ASN A 144 8.70 -3.42 -8.26
C ASN A 144 9.66 -3.80 -7.12
N HIS A 145 9.18 -4.37 -6.00
CA HIS A 145 9.98 -4.83 -4.88
C HIS A 145 10.21 -6.36 -4.93
N HIS A 146 10.72 -6.88 -6.05
CA HIS A 146 10.92 -8.32 -6.35
C HIS A 146 9.67 -9.20 -6.27
N TYR A 147 8.53 -8.70 -6.71
CA TYR A 147 7.37 -9.57 -6.89
C TYR A 147 7.63 -10.60 -8.00
N ASP A 148 7.44 -11.86 -7.65
CA ASP A 148 7.49 -13.01 -8.55
C ASP A 148 6.13 -13.73 -8.46
N PRO A 149 5.30 -13.74 -9.53
CA PRO A 149 3.98 -14.35 -9.49
C PRO A 149 4.00 -15.87 -9.24
N GLY A 150 5.13 -16.56 -9.41
CA GLY A 150 5.29 -17.97 -9.05
C GLY A 150 5.48 -18.20 -7.55
N LEU A 151 5.98 -17.20 -6.82
CA LEU A 151 6.34 -17.27 -5.40
C LEU A 151 5.53 -16.34 -4.51
N HIS A 152 4.74 -15.44 -5.11
CA HIS A 152 3.93 -14.44 -4.43
C HIS A 152 2.47 -14.56 -4.86
N PHE A 153 1.59 -14.17 -3.95
CA PHE A 153 0.16 -14.08 -4.18
C PHE A 153 -0.34 -12.73 -3.70
N MET A 154 -1.25 -12.09 -4.44
CA MET A 154 -1.77 -10.76 -4.11
C MET A 154 -3.29 -10.76 -4.20
N PHE A 155 -3.95 -10.25 -3.16
CA PHE A 155 -5.41 -10.16 -3.10
C PHE A 155 -5.83 -8.94 -2.27
N ASP A 156 -7.03 -8.42 -2.55
CA ASP A 156 -7.64 -7.36 -1.76
C ASP A 156 -8.54 -7.94 -0.64
N HIS A 157 -8.76 -7.17 0.41
CA HIS A 157 -9.72 -7.51 1.46
C HIS A 157 -11.17 -7.37 0.97
N PHE A 158 -11.44 -6.34 0.17
CA PHE A 158 -12.66 -6.18 -0.61
C PHE A 158 -12.33 -6.26 -2.09
N HIS A 159 -13.02 -7.15 -2.80
CA HIS A 159 -12.62 -7.59 -4.13
C HIS A 159 -13.24 -6.75 -5.26
N ARG A 160 -13.99 -5.70 -4.93
CA ARG A 160 -14.68 -4.83 -5.90
C ARG A 160 -13.97 -3.48 -6.00
N ARG A 161 -13.84 -2.97 -7.23
CA ARG A 161 -13.34 -1.61 -7.45
C ARG A 161 -14.29 -0.61 -6.83
N GLU A 162 -13.75 0.20 -5.94
CA GLU A 162 -14.47 1.28 -5.27
C GLU A 162 -13.61 2.53 -5.19
N ASP A 163 -14.27 3.68 -5.12
CA ASP A 163 -13.62 4.97 -4.94
C ASP A 163 -13.76 5.50 -3.50
N PHE A 164 -14.33 4.70 -2.61
CA PHE A 164 -14.47 4.97 -1.18
C PHE A 164 -13.98 3.76 -0.36
N CYS A 165 -13.86 3.96 0.96
CA CYS A 165 -13.47 2.92 1.90
C CYS A 165 -14.64 1.95 2.20
N PRO A 166 -14.58 0.66 1.82
CA PRO A 166 -15.70 -0.26 2.00
C PRO A 166 -15.96 -0.61 3.48
N PHE A 167 -14.94 -0.59 4.35
CA PHE A 167 -15.14 -0.74 5.81
C PHE A 167 -16.11 0.28 6.40
N VAL A 168 -16.22 1.47 5.78
CA VAL A 168 -17.11 2.54 6.24
C VAL A 168 -18.46 2.46 5.54
N LYS A 169 -18.47 2.27 4.21
CA LYS A 169 -19.68 2.45 3.41
C LYS A 169 -20.42 1.16 3.03
N TYR A 170 -19.79 -0.01 3.06
CA TYR A 170 -20.50 -1.25 2.72
C TYR A 170 -21.53 -1.59 3.80
N PRO A 171 -22.75 -1.99 3.40
CA PRO A 171 -23.69 -2.65 4.30
C PRO A 171 -23.05 -3.88 4.96
N ALA A 172 -23.46 -4.20 6.18
CA ALA A 172 -22.85 -5.28 6.96
C ALA A 172 -22.89 -6.64 6.25
N HIS A 173 -23.99 -6.97 5.56
CA HIS A 173 -24.13 -8.24 4.83
C HIS A 173 -23.21 -8.33 3.61
N ILE A 174 -23.03 -7.23 2.86
CA ILE A 174 -22.05 -7.15 1.76
C ILE A 174 -20.63 -7.32 2.32
N ARG A 175 -20.32 -6.60 3.40
CA ARG A 175 -19.01 -6.67 4.04
C ARG A 175 -18.68 -8.09 4.48
N ALA A 176 -19.60 -8.73 5.20
CA ALA A 176 -19.45 -10.12 5.62
C ALA A 176 -19.28 -11.09 4.44
N PHE A 177 -19.94 -10.82 3.31
CA PHE A 177 -19.79 -11.62 2.09
C PHE A 177 -18.37 -11.54 1.51
N HIS A 178 -17.79 -10.33 1.44
CA HIS A 178 -16.39 -10.15 1.04
C HIS A 178 -15.40 -10.72 2.05
N GLU A 179 -15.62 -10.49 3.35
CA GLU A 179 -14.77 -11.01 4.43
C GLU A 179 -14.73 -12.54 4.40
N LYS A 180 -15.87 -13.21 4.21
CA LYS A 180 -15.94 -14.67 4.03
C LYS A 180 -15.19 -15.16 2.78
N HIS A 181 -15.22 -14.39 1.69
CA HIS A 181 -14.44 -14.71 0.50
C HIS A 181 -12.93 -14.55 0.75
N THR A 182 -12.54 -13.48 1.44
CA THR A 182 -11.17 -13.24 1.87
C THR A 182 -10.67 -14.34 2.81
N GLU A 183 -11.49 -14.80 3.76
CA GLU A 183 -11.17 -15.95 4.60
C GLU A 183 -10.99 -17.23 3.81
N TRP A 184 -11.83 -17.48 2.79
CA TRP A 184 -11.68 -18.61 1.88
C TRP A 184 -10.38 -18.54 1.07
N ILE A 185 -10.01 -17.36 0.55
CA ILE A 185 -8.72 -17.17 -0.14
C ILE A 185 -7.59 -17.51 0.81
N ARG A 186 -7.60 -16.92 2.02
CA ARG A 186 -6.57 -17.18 3.03
C ARG A 186 -6.50 -18.67 3.33
N SER A 187 -7.61 -19.35 3.63
CA SER A 187 -7.62 -20.78 3.95
C SER A 187 -7.16 -21.70 2.82
N THR A 188 -7.25 -21.25 1.57
CA THR A 188 -6.82 -22.01 0.37
C THR A 188 -5.35 -21.75 0.03
N LEU A 189 -4.81 -20.62 0.47
CA LEU A 189 -3.46 -20.17 0.14
C LEU A 189 -2.41 -20.79 1.08
N GLN A 190 -1.35 -21.35 0.49
CA GLN A 190 -0.25 -22.02 1.23
C GLN A 190 0.77 -21.05 1.84
N ALA A 191 0.65 -19.76 1.58
CA ALA A 191 1.58 -18.75 2.03
C ALA A 191 1.62 -18.66 3.56
N LYS A 192 2.79 -18.99 4.11
CA LYS A 192 3.07 -18.92 5.56
C LYS A 192 3.33 -17.49 6.03
N ILE A 193 3.75 -16.61 5.12
CA ILE A 193 4.04 -15.20 5.39
C ILE A 193 2.99 -14.34 4.72
N GLU A 194 2.37 -13.44 5.47
CA GLU A 194 1.35 -12.51 4.95
C GLU A 194 1.71 -11.07 5.30
N ILE A 195 1.74 -10.20 4.31
CA ILE A 195 1.97 -8.77 4.46
C ILE A 195 0.63 -8.07 4.31
N ILE A 196 0.14 -7.48 5.39
CA ILE A 196 -1.14 -6.76 5.40
C ILE A 196 -0.88 -5.27 5.27
N TYR A 197 -1.42 -4.64 4.23
CA TYR A 197 -1.16 -3.24 3.91
C TYR A 197 -2.30 -2.32 4.39
N GLY A 198 -1.92 -1.31 5.17
CA GLY A 198 -2.81 -0.21 5.54
C GLY A 198 -3.57 -0.40 6.85
N SER A 199 -4.01 0.73 7.41
CA SER A 199 -4.53 0.79 8.78
C SER A 199 -5.90 0.13 8.95
N ALA A 200 -6.75 0.16 7.92
CA ALA A 200 -8.10 -0.39 7.99
C ALA A 200 -8.07 -1.93 8.07
N VAL A 201 -7.34 -2.58 7.16
CA VAL A 201 -7.16 -4.04 7.16
C VAL A 201 -6.39 -4.50 8.40
N ARG A 202 -5.39 -3.74 8.86
CA ARG A 202 -4.72 -4.00 10.14
C ARG A 202 -5.70 -4.01 11.32
N LYS A 203 -6.59 -3.02 11.42
CA LYS A 203 -7.59 -2.95 12.50
C LYS A 203 -8.55 -4.14 12.46
N TRP A 204 -8.97 -4.55 11.25
CA TRP A 204 -9.75 -5.76 11.07
C TRP A 204 -8.99 -7.00 11.56
N ALA A 205 -7.75 -7.20 11.11
CA ALA A 205 -6.94 -8.36 11.47
C ALA A 205 -6.70 -8.44 12.98
N MET A 206 -6.37 -7.32 13.62
CA MET A 206 -6.16 -7.25 15.07
C MET A 206 -7.44 -7.52 15.89
N LYS A 207 -8.62 -7.34 15.30
CA LYS A 207 -9.91 -7.58 15.97
C LYS A 207 -10.45 -8.98 15.69
N GLY A 208 -10.28 -9.48 14.47
CA GLY A 208 -10.89 -10.71 13.99
C GLY A 208 -10.01 -11.95 14.12
N LEU A 209 -8.68 -11.78 14.16
CA LEU A 209 -7.74 -12.91 14.21
C LEU A 209 -7.18 -13.11 15.62
N ASN A 210 -6.87 -14.36 15.95
CA ASN A 210 -6.19 -14.69 17.19
C ASN A 210 -4.68 -14.51 17.01
N LEU A 211 -4.15 -13.34 17.42
CA LEU A 211 -2.76 -12.95 17.18
C LEU A 211 -1.95 -12.86 18.48
N THR A 212 -0.76 -13.44 18.48
CA THR A 212 0.30 -13.06 19.44
C THR A 212 1.41 -12.32 18.71
N SER A 213 2.07 -11.37 19.39
CA SER A 213 3.03 -10.47 18.72
C SER A 213 4.43 -10.61 19.29
N LEU A 214 5.47 -10.60 18.47
CA LEU A 214 6.88 -10.56 18.86
C LEU A 214 7.55 -9.37 18.19
N SER A 215 8.09 -8.44 18.98
CA SER A 215 8.97 -7.40 18.46
C SER A 215 10.33 -8.01 18.17
N LEU A 216 10.85 -7.76 16.97
CA LEU A 216 12.22 -8.08 16.62
C LEU A 216 13.19 -7.13 17.35
N TRP A 217 14.46 -7.51 17.36
CA TRP A 217 15.56 -6.83 18.04
C TRP A 217 16.78 -6.69 17.13
N GLY A 218 17.82 -6.01 17.62
CA GLY A 218 19.02 -5.73 16.85
C GLY A 218 18.71 -4.86 15.63
N GLU A 219 19.22 -5.24 14.46
CA GLU A 219 19.03 -4.47 13.22
C GLU A 219 17.56 -4.33 12.78
N TYR A 220 16.68 -5.24 13.24
CA TYR A 220 15.25 -5.22 12.91
C TYR A 220 14.38 -4.63 14.02
N GLU A 221 14.96 -3.90 14.98
CA GLU A 221 14.18 -3.20 16.00
C GLU A 221 13.10 -2.31 15.36
N GLY A 222 11.90 -2.36 15.93
CA GLY A 222 10.70 -1.68 15.43
C GLY A 222 9.84 -2.50 14.47
N VAL A 223 10.29 -3.67 14.02
CA VAL A 223 9.47 -4.62 13.25
C VAL A 223 8.77 -5.58 14.20
N TRP A 224 7.46 -5.77 13.99
CA TRP A 224 6.63 -6.69 14.77
C TRP A 224 6.19 -7.86 13.88
N LEU A 225 6.39 -9.08 14.37
CA LEU A 225 5.80 -10.28 13.81
C LEU A 225 4.53 -10.62 14.59
N HIS A 226 3.45 -10.92 13.87
CA HIS A 226 2.19 -11.36 14.46
C HIS A 226 1.91 -12.80 14.05
N PHE A 227 1.75 -13.70 15.01
CA PHE A 227 1.49 -15.11 14.77
C PHE A 227 -0.01 -15.37 14.84
N GLU A 228 -0.60 -15.81 13.73
CA GLU A 228 -2.01 -16.20 13.65
C GLU A 228 -2.19 -17.62 14.18
N TRP A 229 -2.94 -17.77 15.27
CA TRP A 229 -3.21 -19.06 15.89
C TRP A 229 -4.53 -19.64 15.43
N VAL A 230 -4.49 -20.91 15.03
CA VAL A 230 -5.69 -21.69 14.69
C VAL A 230 -5.81 -22.92 15.59
N PRO A 231 -7.01 -23.30 16.02
CA PRO A 231 -7.23 -24.53 16.76
C PRO A 231 -6.99 -25.74 15.87
N VAL A 232 -6.47 -26.81 16.46
CA VAL A 232 -6.34 -28.14 15.83
C VAL A 232 -6.86 -29.20 16.79
N MET A 233 -7.05 -30.44 16.33
CA MET A 233 -7.63 -31.52 17.15
C MET A 233 -6.97 -31.65 18.53
N THR A 234 -5.65 -31.47 18.58
CA THR A 234 -4.86 -31.49 19.83
C THR A 234 -4.11 -30.17 19.99
N GLY A 235 -4.81 -29.13 20.45
CA GLY A 235 -4.21 -27.85 20.84
C GLY A 235 -4.36 -26.75 19.79
N LYS A 236 -3.26 -26.05 19.51
CA LYS A 236 -3.20 -24.90 18.58
C LYS A 236 -1.94 -24.97 17.73
N ARG A 237 -1.98 -24.35 16.56
CA ARG A 237 -0.79 -24.13 15.71
C ARG A 237 -0.77 -22.72 15.16
N ILE A 238 0.39 -22.30 14.67
CA ILE A 238 0.51 -21.06 13.91
C ILE A 238 0.12 -21.38 12.46
N ALA A 239 -0.87 -20.67 11.91
CA ALA A 239 -1.22 -20.76 10.50
C ALA A 239 -0.32 -19.88 9.64
N ARG A 240 -0.06 -18.64 10.09
CA ARG A 240 0.72 -17.63 9.36
C ARG A 240 1.51 -16.71 10.28
N ILE A 241 2.59 -16.17 9.74
CA ILE A 241 3.33 -15.02 10.29
C ILE A 241 2.90 -13.79 9.49
N ILE A 242 2.27 -12.85 10.17
CA ILE A 242 1.72 -11.62 9.62
C ILE A 242 2.64 -10.44 9.94
N ILE A 243 2.91 -9.62 8.92
CA ILE A 243 3.64 -8.35 9.04
C ILE A 243 2.74 -7.22 8.57
N PHE A 244 2.48 -6.25 9.44
CA PHE A 244 1.72 -5.06 9.04
C PHE A 244 2.62 -4.03 8.35
N ALA A 245 2.21 -3.65 7.16
CA ALA A 245 2.86 -2.66 6.31
C ALA A 245 2.04 -1.37 6.20
N LEU A 246 2.71 -0.27 5.88
CA LEU A 246 2.05 0.98 5.51
C LEU A 246 1.39 0.82 4.13
N HIS A 247 0.26 1.49 3.94
CA HIS A 247 -0.45 1.43 2.65
C HIS A 247 0.42 2.01 1.52
N PRO A 248 0.59 1.32 0.37
CA PRO A 248 1.49 1.76 -0.70
C PRO A 248 1.21 3.16 -1.23
N GLN A 249 -0.06 3.58 -1.25
CA GLN A 249 -0.46 4.95 -1.63
C GLN A 249 0.32 6.04 -0.87
N LYS A 250 0.70 5.76 0.39
CA LYS A 250 1.50 6.70 1.19
C LYS A 250 2.81 7.05 0.48
N PHE A 251 3.36 6.16 -0.34
CA PHE A 251 4.63 6.36 -1.01
C PHE A 251 4.50 6.82 -2.47
N LEU A 252 3.31 7.23 -2.92
CA LEU A 252 3.09 7.80 -4.27
C LEU A 252 3.27 9.32 -4.33
N SER A 253 3.54 10.00 -3.21
CA SER A 253 3.86 11.43 -3.23
C SER A 253 5.36 11.66 -3.14
N TYR A 254 5.86 12.55 -4.00
CA TYR A 254 7.28 12.93 -4.11
C TYR A 254 7.85 13.53 -2.81
N GLN A 255 7.00 14.11 -1.96
CA GLN A 255 7.39 14.78 -0.72
C GLN A 255 7.90 13.82 0.37
N LEU A 256 7.83 12.50 0.14
CA LEU A 256 8.15 11.49 1.16
C LEU A 256 9.40 10.66 0.82
N ARG A 257 10.21 11.13 -0.16
CA ARG A 257 11.46 10.52 -0.63
C ARG A 257 12.47 10.19 0.48
N SER A 258 12.47 10.95 1.56
CA SER A 258 13.45 10.88 2.65
C SER A 258 12.87 10.41 3.98
N GLN A 259 11.64 9.87 4.01
CA GLN A 259 10.99 9.61 5.28
C GLN A 259 11.47 8.32 5.94
N ARG A 260 11.73 8.44 7.25
CA ARG A 260 11.87 7.34 8.20
C ARG A 260 10.92 6.18 7.90
N GLU A 261 9.68 6.50 7.53
CA GLU A 261 8.64 5.53 7.20
C GLU A 261 8.93 4.67 5.97
N ALA A 262 9.62 5.19 4.96
CA ALA A 262 10.00 4.42 3.77
C ALA A 262 11.12 3.41 4.13
N LYS A 263 12.09 3.82 4.95
CA LYS A 263 13.10 2.91 5.51
C LYS A 263 12.48 1.84 6.41
N GLU A 264 11.53 2.22 7.26
CA GLU A 264 10.77 1.27 8.08
C GLU A 264 9.95 0.30 7.21
N GLN A 265 9.38 0.78 6.10
CA GLN A 265 8.65 -0.04 5.15
C GLN A 265 9.58 -1.07 4.49
N ASP A 266 10.70 -0.64 3.91
CA ASP A 266 11.69 -1.55 3.32
C ASP A 266 12.17 -2.60 4.34
N ARG A 267 12.41 -2.18 5.59
CA ARG A 267 12.78 -3.10 6.67
C ARG A 267 11.70 -4.16 6.91
N ARG A 268 10.42 -3.77 7.02
CA ARG A 268 9.29 -4.71 7.18
C ARG A 268 9.22 -5.69 6.01
N ILE A 269 9.37 -5.21 4.77
CA ILE A 269 9.31 -6.06 3.58
C ILE A 269 10.52 -7.00 3.50
N SER A 270 11.73 -6.53 3.85
CA SER A 270 12.93 -7.36 3.90
C SER A 270 12.80 -8.51 4.91
N VAL A 271 12.20 -8.25 6.07
CA VAL A 271 11.92 -9.29 7.08
C VAL A 271 10.95 -10.32 6.50
N ALA A 272 9.88 -9.91 5.83
CA ALA A 272 8.94 -10.83 5.19
C ALA A 272 9.64 -11.75 4.17
N HIS A 273 10.52 -11.19 3.33
CA HIS A 273 11.29 -11.95 2.34
C HIS A 273 12.29 -12.89 2.98
N LYS A 274 13.00 -12.46 4.04
CA LYS A 274 13.91 -13.33 4.81
C LYS A 274 13.16 -14.50 5.46
N LEU A 275 12.00 -14.25 6.06
CA LEU A 275 11.15 -15.31 6.63
C LEU A 275 10.69 -16.31 5.55
N ALA A 276 10.39 -15.83 4.34
CA ALA A 276 9.97 -16.65 3.20
C ALA A 276 11.13 -17.28 2.41
N CYS A 277 12.38 -17.01 2.78
CA CYS A 277 13.57 -17.40 2.02
C CYS A 277 13.54 -16.92 0.56
N LEU A 278 13.19 -15.65 0.36
CA LEU A 278 13.10 -14.97 -0.95
C LEU A 278 14.07 -13.79 -1.06
N PRO A 279 14.51 -13.44 -2.28
CA PRO A 279 15.32 -12.23 -2.51
C PRO A 279 14.48 -10.96 -2.33
N PHE A 280 15.13 -9.83 -2.04
CA PHE A 280 14.48 -8.52 -1.93
C PHE A 280 15.43 -7.39 -2.35
N THR A 281 14.88 -6.20 -2.64
CA THR A 281 15.68 -5.05 -3.04
C THR A 281 16.14 -4.35 -1.77
N VAL A 282 17.46 -4.36 -1.53
CA VAL A 282 18.05 -3.57 -0.45
C VAL A 282 17.85 -2.08 -0.76
N ASP A 283 17.40 -1.32 0.23
CA ASP A 283 17.15 0.12 0.11
C ASP A 283 16.26 0.50 -1.08
N TYR A 284 15.20 -0.28 -1.33
CA TYR A 284 14.23 -0.02 -2.39
C TYR A 284 13.71 1.42 -2.41
N HIS A 285 13.45 2.02 -1.25
CA HIS A 285 13.05 3.42 -1.13
C HIS A 285 14.02 4.38 -1.83
N ALA A 286 15.32 4.08 -1.81
CA ALA A 286 16.37 4.87 -2.45
C ALA A 286 16.55 4.50 -3.93
N ALA A 287 16.48 3.22 -4.27
CA ALA A 287 16.75 2.72 -5.63
C ALA A 287 15.57 2.86 -6.60
N ARG A 288 14.33 2.95 -6.09
CA ARG A 288 13.12 2.95 -6.94
C ARG A 288 12.97 4.23 -7.76
N LEU A 289 12.38 4.08 -8.94
CA LEU A 289 11.88 5.21 -9.72
C LEU A 289 10.65 5.80 -9.05
N TRP A 290 10.74 7.06 -8.64
CA TRP A 290 9.63 7.76 -8.01
C TRP A 290 8.69 8.29 -9.08
N THR A 291 7.50 7.72 -9.18
CA THR A 291 6.40 8.25 -9.99
C THR A 291 5.40 8.95 -9.09
N SER A 292 4.99 10.16 -9.43
CA SER A 292 4.00 10.88 -8.63
C SER A 292 2.63 10.22 -8.82
N LYS A 293 1.75 10.30 -7.81
CA LYS A 293 0.34 9.90 -7.95
C LYS A 293 -0.30 10.60 -9.15
N ALA A 294 0.07 11.85 -9.43
CA ALA A 294 -0.44 12.61 -10.56
C ALA A 294 0.07 12.05 -11.89
N ASP A 295 1.34 11.65 -12.02
CA ASP A 295 1.88 11.05 -13.24
C ASP A 295 1.20 9.71 -13.51
N PHE A 296 0.99 8.96 -12.44
CA PHE A 296 0.32 7.68 -12.49
C PHE A 296 -1.16 7.82 -12.87
N ILE A 297 -1.83 8.82 -12.31
CA ILE A 297 -3.19 9.23 -12.69
C ILE A 297 -3.19 9.71 -14.14
N GLN A 298 -2.30 10.58 -14.59
CA GLN A 298 -2.27 11.07 -15.97
C GLN A 298 -2.07 9.94 -16.98
N ASN A 299 -1.21 8.97 -16.67
CA ASN A 299 -1.00 7.79 -17.50
C ASN A 299 -2.18 6.82 -17.48
N ALA A 300 -2.89 6.66 -16.35
CA ALA A 300 -4.07 5.81 -16.23
C ALA A 300 -5.37 6.46 -16.76
N TYR A 301 -5.48 7.79 -16.70
CA TYR A 301 -6.69 8.58 -17.00
C TYR A 301 -6.80 9.00 -18.47
N PHE A 302 -5.88 8.59 -19.35
CA PHE A 302 -6.06 8.75 -20.80
C PHE A 302 -7.17 7.85 -21.38
N ASN A 303 -7.75 6.94 -20.58
CA ASN A 303 -8.97 6.21 -20.94
C ASN A 303 -10.21 6.97 -20.43
N GLU A 304 -10.85 7.77 -21.30
CA GLU A 304 -12.15 8.42 -21.03
C GLU A 304 -13.19 7.45 -20.44
N TRP A 305 -13.08 6.17 -20.79
CA TRP A 305 -13.95 5.11 -20.30
C TRP A 305 -13.83 4.86 -18.78
N CYS A 306 -12.63 4.92 -18.20
CA CYS A 306 -12.42 4.72 -16.76
C CYS A 306 -13.05 5.85 -15.92
N LEU A 307 -13.08 7.07 -16.45
CA LEU A 307 -13.72 8.23 -15.82
C LEU A 307 -15.25 8.07 -15.74
N THR A 308 -15.85 7.55 -16.80
CA THR A 308 -17.28 7.26 -16.86
C THR A 308 -17.65 6.19 -15.83
N GLU A 309 -16.91 5.08 -15.75
CA GLU A 309 -17.15 4.02 -14.75
C GLU A 309 -17.05 4.53 -13.30
N LYS A 310 -16.03 5.33 -13.00
CA LYS A 310 -15.84 5.92 -11.68
C LYS A 310 -17.02 6.82 -11.28
N ARG A 311 -17.55 7.62 -12.22
CA ARG A 311 -18.73 8.47 -11.97
C ARG A 311 -19.98 7.63 -11.70
N THR A 312 -20.22 6.58 -12.50
CA THR A 312 -21.35 5.66 -12.31
C THR A 312 -21.28 4.94 -10.96
N SER A 313 -20.08 4.57 -10.51
CA SER A 313 -19.86 3.93 -9.20
C SER A 313 -20.20 4.86 -8.02
N ARG A 314 -19.93 6.17 -8.13
CA ARG A 314 -20.22 7.17 -7.08
C ARG A 314 -21.70 7.40 -6.89
N LEU A 315 -22.43 7.57 -7.99
CA LEU A 315 -23.86 7.83 -7.99
C LEU A 315 -24.66 6.68 -7.37
N ALA A 316 -24.12 5.46 -7.42
CA ALA A 316 -24.77 4.29 -6.87
C ALA A 316 -24.92 4.34 -5.33
N ILE A 317 -24.03 4.95 -4.54
CA ILE A 317 -24.16 4.87 -3.06
C ILE A 317 -24.76 6.13 -2.44
N ILE A 318 -24.80 7.25 -3.17
CA ILE A 318 -25.11 8.55 -2.59
C ILE A 318 -26.62 8.88 -2.62
N ASP A 319 -27.42 8.26 -3.48
CA ASP A 319 -28.85 8.60 -3.62
C ASP A 319 -29.81 7.64 -2.91
N ARG A 320 -29.79 7.64 -1.58
CA ARG A 320 -31.06 7.51 -0.82
C ARG A 320 -31.43 8.88 -0.28
N PRO A 321 -32.29 9.65 -0.98
CA PRO A 321 -32.68 10.96 -0.50
C PRO A 321 -33.51 10.82 0.78
N ARG A 322 -33.17 11.62 1.80
CA ARG A 322 -34.21 12.15 2.69
C ARG A 322 -35.17 12.92 1.79
N GLN A 323 -36.46 12.55 1.83
CA GLN A 323 -37.52 13.30 1.18
C GLN A 323 -37.37 14.80 1.48
N LYS A 324 -37.18 15.61 0.43
CA LYS A 324 -38.07 16.74 0.13
C LYS A 324 -37.74 17.42 -1.20
N ASP A 325 -38.83 17.58 -1.94
CA ASP A 325 -39.21 18.63 -2.87
C ASP A 325 -38.48 18.78 -4.21
N THR A 326 -39.26 18.41 -5.24
CA THR A 326 -39.26 18.79 -6.66
C THR A 326 -38.64 20.14 -6.99
N LEU A 327 -37.83 20.18 -8.06
CA LEU A 327 -37.80 21.27 -9.05
C LEU A 327 -37.25 20.75 -10.40
N THR A 328 -37.77 21.34 -11.47
CA THR A 328 -37.90 20.89 -12.87
C THR A 328 -36.60 20.82 -13.72
N PRO A 329 -36.58 20.02 -14.80
CA PRO A 329 -35.50 19.97 -15.77
C PRO A 329 -35.70 21.00 -16.89
N ASP A 330 -34.69 21.82 -17.18
CA ASP A 330 -34.34 22.27 -18.54
C ASP A 330 -33.17 23.29 -18.49
N ALA A 331 -31.96 22.83 -18.82
CA ALA A 331 -30.90 23.69 -19.31
C ALA A 331 -29.93 22.89 -20.22
N PRO A 332 -29.64 23.37 -21.43
CA PRO A 332 -28.76 22.67 -22.38
C PRO A 332 -27.28 22.73 -21.95
N CYS A 333 -26.57 21.63 -22.14
CA CYS A 333 -25.14 21.48 -21.84
C CYS A 333 -24.29 22.36 -22.79
N PRO A 334 -23.38 23.23 -22.31
CA PRO A 334 -22.56 24.06 -23.20
C PRO A 334 -21.47 23.22 -23.87
N ARG A 335 -21.38 23.28 -25.20
CA ARG A 335 -20.23 22.76 -25.95
C ARG A 335 -19.04 23.71 -25.75
N VAL A 336 -17.97 23.21 -25.12
CA VAL A 336 -16.71 23.94 -24.97
C VAL A 336 -15.92 23.84 -26.28
N THR A 337 -16.00 24.86 -27.12
CA THR A 337 -15.16 25.05 -28.31
C THR A 337 -14.20 26.21 -28.09
N ALA A 338 -13.08 25.97 -27.39
CA ALA A 338 -11.84 26.76 -27.47
C ALA A 338 -10.84 26.27 -26.40
N THR A 339 -9.90 25.40 -26.78
CA THR A 339 -8.80 24.94 -25.93
C THR A 339 -7.65 25.95 -25.81
N SER A 340 -7.76 27.12 -26.43
CA SER A 340 -6.71 28.17 -26.44
C SER A 340 -6.57 28.97 -25.14
N LYS A 341 -7.50 28.80 -24.18
CA LYS A 341 -7.43 29.42 -22.84
C LYS A 341 -7.09 28.42 -21.72
N ILE A 342 -6.63 27.21 -22.07
CA ILE A 342 -6.26 26.20 -21.09
C ILE A 342 -4.83 26.49 -20.61
N MET A 343 -4.71 26.87 -19.34
CA MET A 343 -3.41 26.98 -18.68
C MET A 343 -2.74 25.60 -18.66
N SER A 344 -1.55 25.47 -19.25
CA SER A 344 -0.82 24.21 -19.21
C SER A 344 -0.47 23.83 -17.76
N LEU A 345 -0.45 22.53 -17.46
CA LEU A 345 -0.06 22.00 -16.14
C LEU A 345 1.30 22.54 -15.67
N LYS A 346 2.23 22.78 -16.61
CA LYS A 346 3.53 23.38 -16.34
C LYS A 346 3.41 24.81 -15.78
N ARG A 347 2.49 25.60 -16.32
CA ARG A 347 2.28 26.99 -15.88
C ARG A 347 1.57 27.06 -14.52
N LEU A 348 0.69 26.10 -14.23
CA LEU A 348 0.08 25.96 -12.90
C LEU A 348 1.13 25.59 -11.84
N ASP A 349 2.05 24.70 -12.18
CA ASP A 349 3.13 24.27 -11.29
C ASP A 349 4.10 25.43 -10.98
N GLU A 350 4.45 26.23 -12.00
CA GLU A 350 5.25 27.46 -11.83
C GLU A 350 4.60 28.46 -10.87
N VAL A 351 3.29 28.68 -10.98
CA VAL A 351 2.54 29.60 -10.10
C VAL A 351 2.45 29.07 -8.66
N LEU A 352 2.24 27.76 -8.49
CA LEU A 352 2.20 27.14 -7.16
C LEU A 352 3.57 27.19 -6.47
N LEU A 353 4.66 27.00 -7.23
CA LEU A 353 6.02 27.15 -6.74
C LEU A 353 6.30 28.58 -6.30
N GLU A 354 5.87 29.58 -7.06
CA GLU A 354 6.06 31.01 -6.73
C GLU A 354 5.33 31.41 -5.43
N VAL A 355 4.10 30.91 -5.22
CA VAL A 355 3.33 31.12 -3.99
C VAL A 355 3.98 30.44 -2.79
N LEU A 356 4.49 29.22 -2.96
CA LEU A 356 5.18 28.47 -1.91
C LEU A 356 6.53 29.10 -1.55
N ASP A 357 7.25 29.64 -2.54
CA ASP A 357 8.53 30.29 -2.35
C ASP A 357 8.37 31.66 -1.66
N GLY A 358 7.33 32.42 -2.02
CA GLY A 358 6.94 33.63 -1.29
C GLY A 358 6.63 33.37 0.18
N ARG A 359 5.92 32.26 0.48
CA ARG A 359 5.63 31.84 1.87
C ARG A 359 6.88 31.42 2.65
N LYS A 360 7.88 30.85 1.99
CA LYS A 360 9.17 30.49 2.62
C LYS A 360 10.01 31.72 2.95
N ARG A 361 10.05 32.72 2.07
CA ARG A 361 10.86 33.94 2.26
C ARG A 361 10.32 34.85 3.36
N LEU A 362 9.00 34.99 3.43
CA LEU A 362 8.36 35.94 4.34
C LEU A 362 8.05 35.34 5.72
N GLY A 363 8.06 34.03 5.91
CA GLY A 363 7.58 33.42 7.16
C GLY A 363 6.05 33.49 7.27
N THR A 364 5.44 32.57 8.05
CA THR A 364 3.97 32.36 8.02
C THR A 364 3.19 33.55 8.59
N ARG A 365 3.81 34.40 9.41
CA ARG A 365 3.16 35.51 10.09
C ARG A 365 3.26 36.80 9.27
N GLU A 366 4.44 37.13 8.74
CA GLU A 366 4.62 38.30 7.87
C GLU A 366 3.96 38.07 6.51
N PHE A 367 3.99 36.85 5.95
CA PHE A 367 3.21 36.50 4.75
C PHE A 367 1.69 36.74 4.93
N ARG A 368 1.16 36.55 6.15
CA ARG A 368 -0.25 36.84 6.46
C ARG A 368 -0.51 38.32 6.69
N GLN A 369 0.50 39.09 7.07
CA GLN A 369 0.38 40.52 7.37
C GLN A 369 0.47 41.35 6.08
N ASP A 370 1.42 41.05 5.20
CA ASP A 370 1.53 41.67 3.86
C ASP A 370 0.25 41.46 3.04
N TYR A 371 -0.37 40.28 3.15
CA TYR A 371 -1.65 39.98 2.50
C TYR A 371 -2.86 40.66 3.16
N LYS A 372 -2.76 41.09 4.41
CA LYS A 372 -3.82 41.84 5.11
C LYS A 372 -3.79 43.33 4.74
N ASP A 373 -2.61 43.90 4.48
CA ASP A 373 -2.49 45.31 4.14
C ASP A 373 -2.92 45.59 2.68
N LEU A 374 -2.89 44.57 1.82
CA LEU A 374 -3.48 44.58 0.46
C LEU A 374 -5.03 44.66 0.44
N THR A 375 -5.72 44.47 1.57
CA THR A 375 -7.19 44.33 1.63
C THR A 375 -7.96 45.65 1.74
N LEU A 376 -7.28 46.80 1.87
CA LEU A 376 -7.92 48.07 2.22
C LEU A 376 -8.27 49.02 1.05
N GLN A 377 -7.95 48.68 -0.19
CA GLN A 377 -8.38 49.46 -1.36
C GLN A 377 -9.35 48.63 -2.23
N GLY A 378 -10.62 49.03 -2.19
CA GLY A 378 -11.75 48.29 -2.73
C GLY A 378 -11.68 48.08 -4.25
N ASN A 379 -11.90 46.83 -4.66
CA ASN A 379 -12.83 46.46 -5.72
C ASN A 379 -13.09 44.95 -5.66
N PHE A 380 -14.36 44.59 -5.73
CA PHE A 380 -14.87 43.22 -5.74
C PHE A 380 -14.31 42.47 -6.96
N LEU A 381 -13.92 41.20 -6.78
CA LEU A 381 -13.13 40.33 -7.68
C LEU A 381 -11.59 40.48 -7.60
N ALA A 382 -11.00 41.07 -6.55
CA ALA A 382 -9.54 41.09 -6.36
C ALA A 382 -8.91 39.86 -5.65
N ARG A 383 -9.71 38.83 -5.31
CA ARG A 383 -9.35 37.83 -4.26
C ARG A 383 -8.55 36.59 -4.68
N PHE A 384 -7.88 36.60 -5.84
CA PHE A 384 -6.72 35.73 -6.06
C PHE A 384 -5.51 36.55 -6.54
N PRO A 385 -4.31 36.29 -5.98
CA PRO A 385 -3.15 37.19 -6.11
C PRO A 385 -2.59 37.30 -7.54
N ALA A 386 -2.95 36.38 -8.45
CA ALA A 386 -2.63 36.49 -9.86
C ALA A 386 -3.91 36.53 -10.70
N ALA A 387 -3.97 37.44 -11.67
CA ALA A 387 -5.06 37.51 -12.66
C ALA A 387 -5.32 36.14 -13.33
N ALA A 388 -4.25 35.36 -13.50
CA ALA A 388 -4.30 34.00 -14.01
C ALA A 388 -5.03 32.98 -13.10
N ILE A 389 -4.92 33.10 -11.77
CA ILE A 389 -5.64 32.22 -10.84
C ILE A 389 -7.13 32.58 -10.83
N ARG A 390 -7.45 33.87 -10.97
CA ARG A 390 -8.83 34.36 -11.12
C ARG A 390 -9.48 33.84 -12.38
N GLU A 391 -8.81 34.01 -13.52
CA GLU A 391 -9.28 33.50 -14.81
C GLU A 391 -9.45 31.97 -14.78
N TRP A 392 -8.54 31.24 -14.10
CA TRP A 392 -8.67 29.80 -13.89
C TRP A 392 -9.88 29.41 -13.03
N PHE A 393 -10.09 30.09 -11.89
CA PHE A 393 -11.24 29.84 -11.01
C PHE A 393 -12.56 30.15 -11.74
N GLU A 394 -12.65 31.29 -12.41
CA GLU A 394 -13.84 31.71 -13.16
C GLU A 394 -14.17 30.73 -14.29
N ALA A 395 -13.15 30.22 -15.00
CA ALA A 395 -13.34 29.31 -16.11
C ALA A 395 -13.66 27.86 -15.70
N GLN A 396 -13.25 27.39 -14.51
CA GLN A 396 -13.28 25.95 -14.19
C GLN A 396 -13.96 25.58 -12.86
N GLN A 397 -14.38 26.54 -12.03
CA GLN A 397 -15.04 26.25 -10.74
C GLN A 397 -16.24 25.29 -10.88
N HIS A 398 -17.02 25.42 -11.96
CA HIS A 398 -18.20 24.60 -12.23
C HIS A 398 -17.87 23.12 -12.42
N SER A 399 -16.65 22.80 -12.89
CA SER A 399 -16.20 21.42 -13.17
C SER A 399 -15.58 20.74 -11.94
N PHE A 400 -15.10 21.51 -10.96
CA PHE A 400 -14.42 20.98 -9.76
C PHE A 400 -15.30 20.97 -8.52
N PHE A 401 -16.30 21.85 -8.47
CA PHE A 401 -17.21 22.00 -7.32
C PHE A 401 -18.67 21.65 -7.67
N ASP A 402 -18.89 20.83 -8.70
CA ASP A 402 -20.21 20.35 -9.12
C ASP A 402 -21.27 21.46 -9.24
N GLY A 403 -20.86 22.61 -9.81
CA GLY A 403 -21.73 23.77 -10.01
C GLY A 403 -21.96 24.66 -8.77
N LEU A 404 -21.34 24.36 -7.62
CA LEU A 404 -21.35 25.26 -6.46
C LEU A 404 -20.54 26.53 -6.78
N PRO A 405 -21.15 27.73 -6.70
CA PRO A 405 -20.44 28.97 -6.97
C PRO A 405 -19.54 29.31 -5.79
N ILE A 406 -18.23 29.08 -5.95
CA ILE A 406 -17.23 29.42 -4.94
C ILE A 406 -16.81 30.87 -5.16
N LYS A 407 -17.27 31.77 -4.29
CA LYS A 407 -17.08 33.21 -4.47
C LYS A 407 -15.90 33.75 -3.67
N ASP A 408 -15.55 33.08 -2.58
CA ASP A 408 -14.39 33.43 -1.78
C ASP A 408 -13.68 32.23 -1.14
N ARG A 409 -12.66 32.54 -0.34
CA ARG A 409 -11.84 31.56 0.36
C ARG A 409 -12.64 30.82 1.43
N ASP A 410 -13.62 31.45 2.05
CA ASP A 410 -14.40 30.85 3.11
C ASP A 410 -15.37 29.83 2.50
N ASP A 411 -15.91 30.11 1.31
CA ASP A 411 -16.64 29.12 0.49
C ASP A 411 -15.75 27.91 0.12
N LEU A 412 -14.49 28.16 -0.28
CA LEU A 412 -13.53 27.11 -0.65
C LEU A 412 -13.10 26.23 0.54
N LEU A 413 -13.03 26.80 1.74
CA LEU A 413 -12.70 26.07 2.96
C LEU A 413 -13.90 25.29 3.52
N SER A 414 -15.10 25.61 3.05
CA SER A 414 -16.37 25.01 3.48
C SER A 414 -16.90 23.95 2.51
N ALA A 415 -16.41 23.95 1.25
CA ALA A 415 -16.63 22.93 0.23
C ALA A 415 -15.61 21.79 0.32
#